data_AF-A0A3D8QRC8-F1
#
_entry.id   AF-A0A3D8QRC8-F1
#
_cell.length_a   1.000
_cell.length_b   1.000
_cell.length_c   1.000
_cell.angle_alpha   90.00
_cell.angle_beta   90.00
_cell.angle_gamma   90.00
#
_symmetry.space_group_name_H-M   'P 1'
#
loop_
_entity.id
_entity.type
_entity.pdbx_description
1 polymer ?
#
loop_
_entity_poly.entity_id
_entity_poly.type
_entity_poly.pdbx_seq_one_letter_code
_entity_poly.pdbx_strand_id
1 'polypeptide(L)'
;MVCLHTGSILGWLFFLLLARQTSLDSQSVTPLSVILAMHIIRMLVVICMSGRDSNHISYKTVPKDTSWLFVGPEFHALHHVHPDRYMGSVVKFFDWIAGTAYSLRGKNVVITGASGAFGSAIIRRLQAEGVRDITALKFGTHWTHDDFSRVGNVLSQVQPDILILAHGTKGEDAMGANCNDTIRLIQLSLSHKQNVRQKNENAKKTLPEIWYVGSEIELHPAFGNPEMQRYLASKRAFLPYARALYDDSRVVYRHIVPAAFQSRMGRAIVSADWAAGVMMWWIRRGARYVPVTYTGMAYLNFLKFYFWVRPEYSWDNGTGSGIMEVHS
;
A
#
# COMPACT_ATOMS: atom_id res chain seq x y z
N MET A 1 -6.10 -19.14 -26.45
CA MET A 1 -7.47 -19.09 -27.02
C MET A 1 -8.30 -20.28 -26.58
N VAL A 2 -7.88 -21.53 -26.84
CA VAL A 2 -8.59 -22.75 -26.40
C VAL A 2 -8.90 -22.75 -24.90
N CYS A 3 -7.90 -22.50 -24.05
CA CYS A 3 -8.09 -22.45 -22.59
C CYS A 3 -9.10 -21.39 -22.11
N LEU A 4 -9.24 -20.28 -22.83
CA LEU A 4 -10.14 -19.19 -22.45
C LEU A 4 -11.59 -19.53 -22.81
N HIS A 5 -11.81 -20.12 -23.99
CA HIS A 5 -13.13 -20.60 -24.38
C HIS A 5 -13.58 -21.77 -23.51
N THR A 6 -12.68 -22.73 -23.21
CA THR A 6 -12.98 -23.81 -22.26
C THR A 6 -13.26 -23.26 -20.86
N GLY A 7 -12.51 -22.26 -20.40
CA GLY A 7 -12.75 -21.60 -19.11
C GLY A 7 -14.13 -20.93 -19.03
N SER A 8 -14.53 -20.19 -20.06
CA SER A 8 -15.85 -19.55 -20.13
C SER A 8 -16.98 -20.57 -20.18
N ILE A 9 -16.82 -21.67 -20.93
CA ILE A 9 -17.80 -22.76 -21.01
C ILE A 9 -17.90 -23.50 -19.68
N LEU A 10 -16.77 -23.79 -19.02
CA LEU A 10 -16.76 -24.45 -17.70
C LEU A 10 -17.36 -23.55 -16.61
N GLY A 11 -17.04 -22.25 -16.61
CA GLY A 11 -17.63 -21.28 -15.69
C GLY A 11 -19.15 -21.12 -15.90
N TRP A 12 -19.59 -21.20 -17.15
CA TRP A 12 -21.00 -21.21 -17.50
C TRP A 12 -21.73 -22.46 -16.98
N LEU A 13 -21.17 -23.64 -17.24
CA LEU A 13 -21.72 -24.90 -16.74
C LEU A 13 -21.78 -24.91 -15.21
N PHE A 14 -20.77 -24.36 -14.54
CA PHE A 14 -20.75 -24.19 -13.10
C PHE A 14 -21.85 -23.24 -12.60
N PHE A 15 -22.15 -22.16 -13.32
CA PHE A 15 -23.26 -21.26 -13.00
C PHE A 15 -24.62 -21.95 -13.12
N LEU A 16 -24.86 -22.71 -14.20
CA LEU A 16 -26.10 -23.48 -14.37
C LEU A 16 -26.29 -24.51 -13.25
N LEU A 17 -25.20 -25.18 -12.85
CA LEU A 17 -25.19 -26.13 -11.73
C LEU A 17 -25.53 -25.46 -10.39
N LEU A 18 -24.92 -24.30 -10.09
CA LEU A 18 -25.18 -23.54 -8.86
C LEU A 18 -26.60 -22.96 -8.81
N ALA A 19 -27.10 -22.48 -9.95
CA ALA A 19 -28.44 -21.91 -10.06
C ALA A 19 -29.55 -22.98 -10.10
N ARG A 20 -29.20 -24.29 -10.08
CA ARG A 20 -30.12 -25.43 -10.28
C ARG A 20 -31.03 -25.24 -11.50
N GLN A 21 -30.51 -24.59 -12.53
CA GLN A 21 -31.27 -24.28 -13.74
C GLN A 21 -31.12 -25.44 -14.72
N THR A 22 -32.22 -26.16 -14.95
CA THR A 22 -32.28 -27.34 -15.83
C THR A 22 -32.79 -27.01 -17.24
N SER A 23 -33.37 -25.82 -17.46
CA SER A 23 -33.84 -25.34 -18.76
C SER A 23 -32.91 -24.26 -19.33
N LEU A 24 -32.57 -24.38 -20.61
CA LEU A 24 -31.86 -23.36 -21.39
C LEU A 24 -32.87 -22.31 -21.90
N ASP A 25 -33.39 -21.48 -21.00
CA ASP A 25 -34.25 -20.35 -21.38
C ASP A 25 -33.42 -19.15 -21.83
N SER A 26 -33.99 -18.24 -22.64
CA SER A 26 -33.31 -17.04 -23.18
C SER A 26 -32.57 -16.21 -22.11
N GLN A 27 -33.17 -16.07 -20.91
CA GLN A 27 -32.54 -15.41 -19.76
C GLN A 27 -31.31 -16.17 -19.25
N SER A 28 -31.34 -17.50 -19.30
CA SER A 28 -30.24 -18.33 -18.87
C SER A 28 -29.04 -18.21 -19.77
N VAL A 29 -29.17 -17.94 -21.10
CA VAL A 29 -28.08 -17.82 -22.11
C VAL A 29 -27.55 -16.41 -22.33
N THR A 30 -28.29 -15.39 -21.91
CA THR A 30 -27.93 -13.97 -22.13
C THR A 30 -26.54 -13.60 -21.57
N PRO A 31 -26.14 -13.99 -20.34
CA PRO A 31 -24.82 -13.62 -19.83
C PRO A 31 -23.66 -14.25 -20.61
N LEU A 32 -23.79 -15.50 -21.07
CA LEU A 32 -22.78 -16.14 -21.92
C LEU A 32 -22.62 -15.42 -23.25
N SER A 33 -23.75 -15.07 -23.88
CA SER A 33 -23.76 -14.31 -25.14
C SER A 33 -23.11 -12.94 -24.98
N VAL A 34 -23.37 -12.23 -23.88
CA VAL A 34 -22.72 -10.94 -23.57
C VAL A 34 -21.22 -11.11 -23.37
N ILE A 35 -20.78 -12.12 -22.61
CA ILE A 35 -19.35 -12.40 -22.40
C ILE A 35 -18.69 -12.71 -23.74
N LEU A 36 -19.27 -13.58 -24.57
CA LEU A 36 -18.74 -13.93 -25.89
C LEU A 36 -18.66 -12.72 -26.81
N ALA A 37 -19.70 -11.89 -26.86
CA ALA A 37 -19.72 -10.66 -27.65
C ALA A 37 -18.61 -9.68 -27.21
N MET A 38 -18.42 -9.47 -25.91
CA MET A 38 -17.32 -8.65 -25.39
C MET A 38 -15.94 -9.20 -25.80
N HIS A 39 -15.76 -10.52 -25.80
CA HIS A 39 -14.50 -11.15 -26.22
C HIS A 39 -14.26 -10.99 -27.73
N ILE A 40 -15.30 -11.14 -28.55
CA ILE A 40 -15.23 -10.92 -30.00
C ILE A 40 -14.86 -9.46 -30.28
N ILE A 41 -15.54 -8.50 -29.65
CA ILE A 41 -15.25 -7.07 -29.80
C ILE A 41 -13.78 -6.79 -29.43
N ARG A 42 -13.30 -7.31 -28.30
CA ARG A 42 -11.91 -7.15 -27.88
C ARG A 42 -10.93 -7.74 -28.89
N MET A 43 -11.21 -8.94 -29.40
CA MET A 43 -10.38 -9.58 -30.42
C MET A 43 -10.32 -8.71 -31.68
N LEU A 44 -11.45 -8.20 -32.15
CA LEU A 44 -11.51 -7.30 -33.30
C LEU A 44 -10.71 -6.02 -33.06
N VAL A 45 -10.82 -5.40 -31.87
CA VAL A 45 -10.02 -4.21 -31.52
C VAL A 45 -8.53 -4.52 -31.57
N VAL A 46 -8.07 -5.64 -31.00
CA VAL A 46 -6.65 -6.05 -31.02
C VAL A 46 -6.17 -6.30 -32.45
N ILE A 47 -6.98 -6.94 -33.30
CA ILE A 47 -6.69 -7.15 -34.72
C ILE A 47 -6.58 -5.81 -35.45
N CYS A 48 -7.53 -4.90 -35.25
CA CYS A 48 -7.50 -3.55 -35.82
C CYS A 48 -6.27 -2.75 -35.35
N MET A 49 -5.79 -3.01 -34.13
CA MET A 49 -4.55 -2.43 -33.59
C MET A 49 -3.28 -3.16 -34.06
N SER A 50 -3.38 -4.04 -35.08
CA SER A 50 -2.26 -4.82 -35.64
C SER A 50 -1.54 -5.67 -34.59
N GLY A 51 -2.29 -6.23 -33.63
CA GLY A 51 -1.74 -7.05 -32.55
C GLY A 51 -1.05 -6.26 -31.43
N ARG A 52 -1.08 -4.92 -31.47
CA ARG A 52 -0.59 -4.09 -30.36
C ARG A 52 -1.60 -4.14 -29.21
N ASP A 53 -1.24 -4.82 -28.12
CA ASP A 53 -2.00 -4.78 -26.88
C ASP A 53 -1.76 -3.44 -26.19
N SER A 54 -2.81 -2.64 -26.00
CA SER A 54 -2.75 -1.34 -25.32
C SER A 54 -2.28 -1.45 -23.87
N ASN A 55 -2.37 -2.64 -23.26
CA ASN A 55 -1.86 -2.89 -21.92
C ASN A 55 -0.36 -3.26 -21.88
N HIS A 56 0.26 -3.53 -23.04
CA HIS A 56 1.68 -3.92 -23.10
C HIS A 56 2.59 -2.69 -23.29
N ILE A 57 2.65 -1.86 -22.25
CA ILE A 57 3.53 -0.69 -22.17
C ILE A 57 4.79 -1.05 -21.38
N SER A 58 5.97 -0.76 -21.93
CA SER A 58 7.23 -0.96 -21.23
C SER A 58 7.51 0.20 -20.28
N TYR A 59 7.71 -0.11 -19.00
CA TYR A 59 8.05 0.86 -17.97
C TYR A 59 9.46 0.61 -17.44
N LYS A 60 10.27 1.68 -17.32
CA LYS A 60 11.54 1.63 -16.56
C LYS A 60 11.24 1.40 -15.07
N THR A 61 10.16 1.99 -14.57
CA THR A 61 9.60 1.73 -13.24
C THR A 61 8.08 1.67 -13.38
N VAL A 62 7.49 0.56 -12.96
CA VAL A 62 6.05 0.33 -13.01
C VAL A 62 5.36 1.39 -12.14
N PRO A 63 4.50 2.24 -12.73
CA PRO A 63 3.84 3.29 -11.99
C PRO A 63 2.72 2.71 -11.13
N LYS A 64 2.15 3.60 -10.31
CA LYS A 64 1.04 3.27 -9.43
C LYS A 64 -0.21 2.93 -10.24
N ASP A 65 -0.79 1.77 -9.98
CA ASP A 65 -2.07 1.40 -10.55
C ASP A 65 -3.20 2.27 -9.97
N THR A 66 -3.88 3.01 -10.85
CA THR A 66 -4.96 3.95 -10.49
C THR A 66 -6.34 3.34 -10.64
N SER A 67 -6.48 2.28 -11.44
CA SER A 67 -7.79 1.67 -11.73
C SER A 67 -8.19 0.71 -10.61
N TRP A 68 -9.39 0.88 -10.07
CA TRP A 68 -9.92 -0.03 -9.05
C TRP A 68 -10.40 -1.36 -9.65
N LEU A 69 -11.20 -1.31 -10.74
CA LEU A 69 -11.95 -2.47 -11.21
C LEU A 69 -11.33 -3.15 -12.43
N PHE A 70 -10.79 -2.38 -13.37
CA PHE A 70 -10.34 -2.89 -14.67
C PHE A 70 -8.82 -2.95 -14.73
N VAL A 71 -8.29 -4.01 -15.33
CA VAL A 71 -6.86 -4.22 -15.59
C VAL A 71 -6.41 -3.20 -16.64
N GLY A 72 -5.55 -2.28 -16.21
CA GLY A 72 -4.85 -1.34 -17.08
C GLY A 72 -3.39 -1.75 -17.31
N PRO A 73 -2.64 -0.95 -18.09
CA PRO A 73 -1.25 -1.23 -18.41
C PRO A 73 -0.35 -1.37 -17.16
N GLU A 74 -0.62 -0.61 -16.10
CA GLU A 74 0.15 -0.64 -14.86
C GLU A 74 -0.01 -1.96 -14.12
N PHE A 75 -1.25 -2.46 -14.02
CA PHE A 75 -1.53 -3.77 -13.42
C PHE A 75 -0.92 -4.90 -14.25
N HIS A 76 -1.02 -4.81 -15.58
CA HIS A 76 -0.41 -5.78 -16.48
C HIS A 76 1.13 -5.79 -16.35
N ALA A 77 1.76 -4.62 -16.21
CA ALA A 77 3.19 -4.54 -15.94
C ALA A 77 3.57 -5.15 -14.58
N LEU A 78 2.73 -5.00 -13.54
CA LEU A 78 2.93 -5.67 -12.25
C LEU A 78 2.85 -7.20 -12.37
N HIS A 79 1.99 -7.73 -13.25
CA HIS A 79 1.95 -9.17 -13.55
C HIS A 79 3.28 -9.69 -14.11
N HIS A 80 3.95 -8.94 -14.99
CA HIS A 80 5.29 -9.33 -15.46
C HIS A 80 6.36 -9.31 -14.37
N VAL A 81 6.21 -8.44 -13.36
CA VAL A 81 7.13 -8.38 -12.22
C VAL A 81 6.84 -9.51 -11.21
N HIS A 82 5.57 -9.85 -11.02
CA HIS A 82 5.09 -10.84 -10.06
C HIS A 82 4.05 -11.76 -10.72
N PRO A 83 4.46 -12.73 -11.55
CA PRO A 83 3.53 -13.55 -12.35
C PRO A 83 2.69 -14.51 -11.52
N ASP A 84 3.15 -14.84 -10.30
CA ASP A 84 2.40 -15.61 -9.30
C ASP A 84 1.30 -14.78 -8.62
N ARG A 85 1.20 -13.49 -8.94
CA ARG A 85 0.22 -12.52 -8.46
C ARG A 85 -0.35 -11.73 -9.64
N TYR A 86 -1.34 -10.88 -9.40
CA TYR A 86 -1.97 -10.05 -10.44
C TYR A 86 -2.51 -10.90 -11.61
N MET A 87 -3.38 -11.86 -11.31
CA MET A 87 -3.79 -12.92 -12.25
C MET A 87 -4.90 -12.48 -13.21
N GLY A 88 -5.65 -11.44 -12.86
CA GLY A 88 -6.74 -10.90 -13.66
C GLY A 88 -6.25 -10.35 -15.00
N SER A 89 -6.97 -10.70 -16.07
CA SER A 89 -6.66 -10.27 -17.45
C SER A 89 -7.56 -9.15 -17.96
N VAL A 90 -8.66 -8.85 -17.26
CA VAL A 90 -9.66 -7.84 -17.63
C VAL A 90 -10.20 -7.12 -16.40
N VAL A 91 -10.67 -7.89 -15.41
CA VAL A 91 -11.22 -7.37 -14.16
C VAL A 91 -10.35 -7.82 -12.99
N LYS A 92 -10.12 -6.91 -12.05
CA LYS A 92 -9.34 -7.15 -10.83
C LYS A 92 -10.19 -7.71 -9.69
N PHE A 93 -11.50 -7.82 -9.89
CA PHE A 93 -12.43 -8.25 -8.86
C PHE A 93 -12.07 -9.62 -8.26
N PHE A 94 -11.65 -10.58 -9.10
CA PHE A 94 -11.21 -11.88 -8.63
C PHE A 94 -9.91 -11.79 -7.82
N ASP A 95 -8.94 -10.99 -8.27
CA ASP A 95 -7.71 -10.76 -7.49
C ASP A 95 -7.99 -10.06 -6.16
N TRP A 96 -8.96 -9.16 -6.15
CA TRP A 96 -9.41 -8.50 -4.94
C TRP A 96 -10.08 -9.50 -4.00
N ILE A 97 -10.95 -10.40 -4.47
CA ILE A 97 -11.53 -11.44 -3.60
C ILE A 97 -10.44 -12.38 -3.08
N ALA A 98 -9.58 -12.87 -3.96
CA ALA A 98 -8.53 -13.85 -3.65
C ALA A 98 -7.38 -13.25 -2.82
N GLY A 99 -7.23 -11.92 -2.80
CA GLY A 99 -6.08 -11.26 -2.16
C GLY A 99 -4.78 -11.47 -2.94
N THR A 100 -4.85 -11.49 -4.27
CA THR A 100 -3.71 -11.60 -5.20
C THR A 100 -3.39 -10.30 -5.93
N ALA A 101 -4.12 -9.22 -5.62
CA ALA A 101 -3.94 -7.89 -6.20
C ALA A 101 -2.71 -7.14 -5.67
N TYR A 102 -1.89 -7.79 -4.82
CA TYR A 102 -0.62 -7.25 -4.35
C TYR A 102 0.34 -8.36 -3.90
N SER A 103 1.64 -8.17 -4.16
CA SER A 103 2.68 -9.11 -3.73
C SER A 103 3.62 -8.48 -2.70
N LEU A 104 3.83 -9.18 -1.58
CA LEU A 104 4.88 -8.88 -0.59
C LEU A 104 6.12 -9.75 -0.73
N ARG A 105 6.00 -10.83 -1.52
CA ARG A 105 7.04 -11.84 -1.65
C ARG A 105 8.32 -11.22 -2.20
N GLY A 106 9.44 -11.52 -1.56
CA GLY A 106 10.76 -11.09 -2.03
C GLY A 106 11.08 -9.61 -1.79
N LYS A 107 10.20 -8.84 -1.14
CA LYS A 107 10.47 -7.44 -0.78
C LYS A 107 11.41 -7.33 0.43
N ASN A 108 12.18 -6.25 0.51
CA ASN A 108 12.94 -5.88 1.69
C ASN A 108 12.14 -4.85 2.50
N VAL A 109 11.97 -5.08 3.80
CA VAL A 109 11.17 -4.23 4.67
C VAL A 109 12.04 -3.62 5.76
N VAL A 110 11.88 -2.32 5.98
CA VAL A 110 12.38 -1.66 7.19
C VAL A 110 11.17 -1.24 8.02
N ILE A 111 11.19 -1.51 9.33
CA ILE A 111 10.07 -1.22 10.23
C ILE A 111 10.54 -0.52 11.52
N THR A 112 9.85 0.56 11.90
CA THR A 112 9.98 1.18 13.23
C THR A 112 8.94 0.60 14.20
N GLY A 113 9.20 0.65 15.51
CA GLY A 113 8.24 0.15 16.51
C GLY A 113 8.09 -1.38 16.52
N ALA A 114 9.08 -2.10 15.98
CA ALA A 114 9.11 -3.57 15.86
C ALA A 114 8.89 -4.32 17.19
N SER A 115 9.33 -3.75 18.31
CA SER A 115 9.17 -4.34 19.65
C SER A 115 7.78 -4.13 20.25
N GLY A 116 6.93 -3.29 19.64
CA GLY A 116 5.56 -3.07 20.06
C GLY A 116 4.66 -4.26 19.74
N ALA A 117 3.49 -4.32 20.39
CA ALA A 117 2.51 -5.38 20.15
C ALA A 117 2.08 -5.45 18.67
N PHE A 118 1.83 -4.29 18.05
CA PHE A 118 1.46 -4.24 16.63
C PHE A 118 2.64 -4.48 15.71
N GLY A 119 3.81 -3.89 15.97
CA GLY A 119 5.02 -4.10 15.17
C GLY A 119 5.43 -5.58 15.11
N SER A 120 5.43 -6.27 16.25
CA SER A 120 5.73 -7.71 16.32
C SER A 120 4.69 -8.57 15.60
N ALA A 121 3.41 -8.22 15.69
CA ALA A 121 2.34 -8.87 14.93
C ALA A 121 2.49 -8.65 13.40
N ILE A 122 2.84 -7.43 12.96
CA ILE A 122 3.14 -7.12 11.57
C ILE A 122 4.30 -7.98 11.07
N ILE A 123 5.40 -8.06 11.81
CA ILE A 123 6.59 -8.86 11.44
C ILE A 123 6.21 -10.32 11.20
N ARG A 124 5.46 -10.94 12.13
CA ARG A 124 5.00 -12.33 11.95
C ARG A 124 4.18 -12.53 10.68
N ARG A 125 3.29 -11.58 10.37
CA ARG A 125 2.47 -11.65 9.14
C ARG A 125 3.32 -11.44 7.88
N LEU A 126 4.29 -10.53 7.90
CA LEU A 126 5.21 -10.29 6.77
C LEU A 126 6.09 -11.50 6.49
N GLN A 127 6.61 -12.15 7.53
CA GLN A 127 7.37 -13.41 7.40
C GLN A 127 6.53 -14.50 6.73
N ALA A 128 5.26 -14.64 7.14
CA ALA A 128 4.33 -15.59 6.51
C ALA A 128 4.02 -15.28 5.03
N GLU A 129 4.19 -14.04 4.58
CA GLU A 129 4.02 -13.64 3.18
C GLU A 129 5.28 -13.83 2.32
N GLY A 130 6.38 -14.32 2.89
CA GLY A 130 7.63 -14.55 2.16
C GLY A 130 8.37 -13.27 1.79
N VAL A 131 8.27 -12.23 2.63
CA VAL A 131 9.17 -11.06 2.59
C VAL A 131 10.62 -11.55 2.72
N ARG A 132 11.55 -10.98 1.94
CA ARG A 132 12.94 -11.43 1.86
C ARG A 132 13.72 -11.11 3.13
N ASP A 133 13.64 -9.86 3.57
CA ASP A 133 14.34 -9.36 4.74
C ASP A 133 13.48 -8.35 5.49
N ILE A 134 13.59 -8.34 6.82
CA ILE A 134 12.90 -7.40 7.70
C ILE A 134 13.91 -6.83 8.69
N THR A 135 14.24 -5.56 8.53
CA THR A 135 15.16 -4.86 9.42
C THR A 135 14.40 -3.91 10.35
N ALA A 136 14.63 -4.05 11.66
CA ALA A 136 13.99 -3.22 12.67
C ALA A 136 14.83 -1.98 12.98
N LEU A 137 14.25 -0.82 12.71
CA LEU A 137 14.74 0.47 13.16
C LEU A 137 14.22 0.72 14.59
N LYS A 138 15.15 0.99 15.53
CA LYS A 138 14.86 1.32 16.95
C LYS A 138 15.24 2.76 17.33
N PHE A 139 14.28 3.49 17.91
CA PHE A 139 14.50 4.79 18.56
C PHE A 139 15.48 4.64 19.74
N GLY A 140 16.34 5.63 19.94
CA GLY A 140 17.45 5.61 20.92
C GLY A 140 18.67 4.79 20.49
N THR A 141 18.58 4.01 19.40
CA THR A 141 19.72 3.24 18.86
C THR A 141 20.13 3.71 17.48
N HIS A 142 19.15 3.85 16.59
CA HIS A 142 19.37 4.19 15.18
C HIS A 142 18.97 5.64 14.88
N TRP A 143 18.03 6.21 15.63
CA TRP A 143 17.73 7.63 15.60
C TRP A 143 17.23 8.12 16.96
N THR A 144 17.33 9.41 17.17
CA THR A 144 16.64 10.20 18.19
C THR A 144 15.88 11.32 17.49
N HIS A 145 15.27 12.25 18.24
CA HIS A 145 14.62 13.42 17.65
C HIS A 145 15.59 14.34 16.88
N ASP A 146 16.87 14.36 17.28
CA ASP A 146 17.86 15.28 16.73
C ASP A 146 18.92 14.59 15.84
N ASP A 147 19.07 13.27 15.94
CA ASP A 147 20.08 12.52 15.19
C ASP A 147 19.48 11.34 14.41
N PHE A 148 19.66 11.38 13.08
CA PHE A 148 19.26 10.31 12.16
C PHE A 148 20.45 9.76 11.35
N SER A 149 21.69 10.12 11.72
CA SER A 149 22.91 9.81 10.96
C SER A 149 23.07 8.31 10.67
N ARG A 150 22.66 7.45 11.62
CA ARG A 150 22.78 5.99 11.48
C ARG A 150 21.72 5.37 10.56
N VAL A 151 20.61 6.07 10.32
CA VAL A 151 19.51 5.56 9.47
C VAL A 151 19.99 5.39 8.03
N GLY A 152 20.78 6.33 7.51
CA GLY A 152 21.31 6.28 6.14
C GLY A 152 22.15 5.03 5.87
N ASN A 153 22.94 4.58 6.85
CA ASN A 153 23.76 3.37 6.75
C ASN A 153 22.88 2.12 6.65
N VAL A 154 21.85 2.02 7.49
CA VAL A 154 20.88 0.90 7.45
C VAL A 154 20.15 0.87 6.12
N LEU A 155 19.68 2.03 5.63
CA LEU A 155 18.99 2.11 4.34
C LEU A 155 19.88 1.66 3.18
N SER A 156 21.17 2.02 3.22
CA SER A 156 22.15 1.64 2.19
C SER A 156 22.44 0.15 2.17
N GLN A 157 22.46 -0.50 3.33
CA GLN A 157 22.67 -1.94 3.45
C GLN A 157 21.44 -2.73 3.01
N VAL A 158 20.25 -2.35 3.49
CA VAL A 158 19.01 -3.13 3.28
C VAL A 158 18.33 -2.82 1.94
N GLN A 159 18.47 -1.58 1.45
CA GLN A 159 17.79 -1.05 0.27
C GLN A 159 16.28 -1.39 0.27
N PRO A 160 15.53 -0.93 1.28
CA PRO A 160 14.15 -1.33 1.48
C PRO A 160 13.25 -1.00 0.29
N ASP A 161 12.27 -1.85 0.06
CA ASP A 161 11.13 -1.58 -0.82
C ASP A 161 9.99 -0.96 -0.04
N ILE A 162 9.86 -1.32 1.24
CA ILE A 162 8.80 -0.86 2.13
C ILE A 162 9.43 -0.28 3.40
N LEU A 163 9.08 0.95 3.74
CA LEU A 163 9.28 1.52 5.07
C LEU A 163 7.96 1.48 5.85
N ILE A 164 7.95 0.83 7.01
CA ILE A 164 6.79 0.77 7.90
C ILE A 164 7.05 1.62 9.14
N LEU A 165 6.21 2.63 9.35
CA LEU A 165 6.29 3.58 10.45
C LEU A 165 5.24 3.22 11.49
N ALA A 166 5.62 2.34 12.42
CA ALA A 166 4.75 1.86 13.50
C ALA A 166 5.21 2.30 14.90
N HIS A 167 6.32 3.04 14.99
CA HIS A 167 6.71 3.71 16.23
C HIS A 167 5.79 4.91 16.50
N GLY A 168 5.34 5.03 17.74
CA GLY A 168 4.53 6.15 18.19
C GLY A 168 4.33 6.12 19.71
N THR A 169 3.93 7.28 20.25
CA THR A 169 3.80 7.54 21.69
C THR A 169 2.59 8.44 21.94
N LYS A 170 2.05 8.39 23.16
CA LYS A 170 1.02 9.30 23.66
C LYS A 170 1.60 10.37 24.62
N GLY A 171 2.88 10.25 24.97
CA GLY A 171 3.58 11.08 25.96
C GLY A 171 3.92 12.49 25.47
N GLU A 172 4.83 13.16 26.19
CA GLU A 172 5.24 14.55 25.89
C GLU A 172 5.90 14.67 24.52
N ASP A 173 6.52 13.58 24.07
CA ASP A 173 7.21 13.43 22.79
C ASP A 173 6.27 13.07 21.62
N ALA A 174 4.95 13.06 21.82
CA ALA A 174 3.97 12.64 20.81
C ALA A 174 4.15 13.37 19.46
N MET A 175 4.39 14.69 19.46
CA MET A 175 4.61 15.45 18.24
C MET A 175 5.91 15.06 17.52
N GLY A 176 6.99 14.87 18.29
CA GLY A 176 8.28 14.41 17.75
C GLY A 176 8.13 13.04 17.10
N ALA A 177 7.69 12.04 17.86
CA ALA A 177 7.64 10.67 17.39
C ALA A 177 6.58 10.43 16.29
N ASN A 178 5.34 10.93 16.46
CA ASN A 178 4.24 10.60 15.55
C ASN A 178 4.21 11.45 14.27
N CYS A 179 4.91 12.60 14.26
CA CYS A 179 4.91 13.55 13.14
C CYS A 179 6.33 13.87 12.67
N ASN A 180 7.13 14.60 13.44
CA ASN A 180 8.41 15.16 12.96
C ASN A 180 9.42 14.07 12.55
N ASP A 181 9.68 13.10 13.44
CA ASP A 181 10.59 11.98 13.17
C ASP A 181 10.08 11.13 12.02
N THR A 182 8.76 10.93 11.96
CA THR A 182 8.10 10.17 10.90
C THR A 182 8.36 10.81 9.54
N ILE A 183 8.16 12.13 9.41
CA ILE A 183 8.45 12.88 8.19
C ILE A 183 9.93 12.74 7.83
N ARG A 184 10.83 12.90 8.80
CA ARG A 184 12.28 12.82 8.56
C ARG A 184 12.72 11.45 8.06
N LEU A 185 12.19 10.37 8.65
CA LEU A 185 12.48 9.00 8.22
C LEU A 185 11.98 8.71 6.80
N ILE A 186 10.81 9.25 6.43
CA ILE A 186 10.27 9.14 5.07
C ILE A 186 11.19 9.86 4.09
N GLN A 187 11.53 11.11 4.36
CA GLN A 187 12.41 11.92 3.52
C GLN A 187 13.75 11.19 3.28
N LEU A 188 14.41 10.74 4.35
CA LEU A 188 15.68 9.99 4.23
C LEU A 188 15.53 8.73 3.38
N SER A 189 14.44 7.98 3.56
CA SER A 189 14.19 6.74 2.80
C SER A 189 13.92 7.00 1.32
N LEU A 190 13.13 8.03 0.99
CA LEU A 190 12.83 8.41 -0.38
C LEU A 190 14.05 9.00 -1.09
N SER A 191 14.79 9.91 -0.45
CA SER A 191 16.04 10.46 -0.99
C SER A 191 17.07 9.37 -1.23
N HIS A 192 17.22 8.42 -0.29
CA HIS A 192 18.11 7.28 -0.48
C HIS A 192 17.70 6.44 -1.71
N LYS A 193 16.41 6.11 -1.84
CA LYS A 193 15.92 5.32 -2.99
C LYS A 193 16.13 6.05 -4.31
N GLN A 194 15.91 7.36 -4.35
CA GLN A 194 16.16 8.20 -5.51
C GLN A 194 17.64 8.18 -5.90
N ASN A 195 18.55 8.32 -4.94
CA ASN A 195 20.00 8.26 -5.18
C ASN A 195 20.44 6.89 -5.73
N VAL A 196 19.90 5.79 -5.19
CA VAL A 196 20.17 4.43 -5.70
C VAL A 196 19.68 4.28 -7.15
N ARG A 197 18.49 4.80 -7.47
CA ARG A 197 17.94 4.74 -8.82
C ARG A 197 18.72 5.57 -9.84
N GLN A 198 19.23 6.74 -9.43
CA GLN A 198 20.07 7.57 -10.30
C GLN A 198 21.40 6.89 -10.61
N LYS A 199 21.97 6.14 -9.65
CA LYS A 199 23.26 5.45 -9.81
C LYS A 199 23.17 4.08 -10.49
N ASN A 200 22.00 3.44 -10.48
CA ASN A 200 21.82 2.09 -10.99
C ASN A 200 20.55 1.99 -11.85
N GLU A 201 20.73 1.94 -13.17
CA GLU A 201 19.63 1.84 -14.12
C GLU A 201 18.84 0.52 -14.02
N ASN A 202 19.46 -0.51 -13.45
CA ASN A 202 18.84 -1.81 -13.16
C ASN A 202 18.19 -1.88 -11.76
N ALA A 203 18.07 -0.74 -11.07
CA ALA A 203 17.37 -0.68 -9.79
C ALA A 203 15.93 -1.22 -9.93
N LYS A 204 15.39 -1.74 -8.83
CA LYS A 204 14.08 -2.42 -8.80
C LYS A 204 13.00 -1.63 -9.55
N LYS A 205 12.28 -2.35 -10.42
CA LYS A 205 11.24 -1.82 -11.32
C LYS A 205 9.97 -1.34 -10.60
N THR A 206 9.86 -1.44 -9.27
CA THR A 206 8.65 -1.01 -8.53
C THR A 206 8.92 0.27 -7.74
N LEU A 207 7.88 1.07 -7.52
CA LEU A 207 7.91 2.25 -6.65
C LEU A 207 8.32 1.89 -5.19
N PRO A 208 9.01 2.79 -4.48
CA PRO A 208 9.14 2.66 -3.03
C PRO A 208 7.76 2.72 -2.37
N GLU A 209 7.61 2.03 -1.25
CA GLU A 209 6.38 2.06 -0.46
C GLU A 209 6.63 2.59 0.94
N ILE A 210 5.69 3.40 1.41
CA ILE A 210 5.71 3.97 2.77
C ILE A 210 4.39 3.58 3.43
N TRP A 211 4.45 2.90 4.56
CA TRP A 211 3.28 2.50 5.33
C TRP A 211 3.30 3.22 6.67
N TYR A 212 2.30 4.06 6.92
CA TYR A 212 2.17 4.79 8.18
C TYR A 212 1.04 4.21 9.03
N VAL A 213 1.33 3.96 10.31
CA VAL A 213 0.33 3.56 11.30
C VAL A 213 -0.28 4.80 11.95
N GLY A 214 -1.43 5.20 11.44
CA GLY A 214 -2.30 6.22 11.98
C GLY A 214 -3.15 5.73 13.15
N SER A 215 -4.34 6.33 13.33
CA SER A 215 -5.31 5.94 14.36
C SER A 215 -6.68 6.56 14.11
N GLU A 216 -7.76 5.91 14.58
CA GLU A 216 -9.12 6.49 14.50
C GLU A 216 -9.27 7.84 15.23
N ILE A 217 -8.34 8.19 16.14
CA ILE A 217 -8.26 9.50 16.79
C ILE A 217 -8.15 10.67 15.80
N GLU A 218 -7.69 10.39 14.58
CA GLU A 218 -7.61 11.37 13.51
C GLU A 218 -8.99 11.91 13.15
N LEU A 219 -10.05 11.11 13.28
CA LEU A 219 -11.42 11.50 12.98
C LEU A 219 -12.11 12.15 14.18
N HIS A 220 -12.17 11.44 15.31
CA HIS A 220 -13.01 11.82 16.44
C HIS A 220 -12.31 12.81 17.39
N PRO A 221 -13.04 13.67 18.12
CA PRO A 221 -12.44 14.49 19.16
C PRO A 221 -11.84 13.62 20.27
N ALA A 222 -10.78 14.10 20.90
CA ALA A 222 -10.27 13.50 22.12
C ALA A 222 -11.17 13.99 23.26
N PHE A 223 -11.92 13.07 23.86
CA PHE A 223 -12.65 13.34 25.10
C PHE A 223 -11.69 13.04 26.27
N GLY A 224 -11.42 14.04 27.10
CA GLY A 224 -10.63 13.86 28.33
C GLY A 224 -9.19 14.37 28.29
N ASN A 225 -8.28 13.58 28.90
CA ASN A 225 -7.01 14.00 29.49
C ASN A 225 -5.99 14.66 28.53
N PRO A 226 -5.02 15.46 29.05
CA PRO A 226 -4.03 16.16 28.23
C PRO A 226 -3.14 15.25 27.36
N GLU A 227 -2.95 14.00 27.77
CA GLU A 227 -2.19 12.99 27.02
C GLU A 227 -2.90 12.64 25.69
N MET A 228 -4.21 12.37 25.75
CA MET A 228 -5.00 12.08 24.55
C MET A 228 -5.11 13.29 23.60
N GLN A 229 -5.11 14.52 24.14
CA GLN A 229 -5.06 15.72 23.30
C GLN A 229 -3.74 15.83 22.53
N ARG A 230 -2.60 15.57 23.19
CA ARG A 230 -1.28 15.54 22.52
C ARG A 230 -1.20 14.45 21.45
N TYR A 231 -1.69 13.26 21.78
CA TYR A 231 -1.76 12.16 20.81
C TYR A 231 -2.61 12.53 19.60
N LEU A 232 -3.81 13.09 19.81
CA LEU A 232 -4.69 13.58 18.73
C LEU A 232 -4.00 14.65 17.89
N ALA A 233 -3.39 15.66 18.53
CA ALA A 233 -2.73 16.76 17.83
C ALA A 233 -1.59 16.23 16.95
N SER A 234 -0.75 15.34 17.49
CA SER A 234 0.38 14.76 16.76
C SER A 234 -0.04 13.90 15.56
N LYS A 235 -1.09 13.07 15.70
CA LYS A 235 -1.61 12.26 14.59
C LYS A 235 -2.24 13.12 13.50
N ARG A 236 -2.94 14.19 13.87
CA ARG A 236 -3.55 15.12 12.92
C ARG A 236 -2.54 16.01 12.22
N ALA A 237 -1.47 16.42 12.90
CA ALA A 237 -0.40 17.23 12.33
C ALA A 237 0.29 16.53 11.14
N PHE A 238 0.35 15.20 11.15
CA PHE A 238 0.93 14.42 10.04
C PHE A 238 0.02 14.30 8.81
N LEU A 239 -1.29 14.55 8.93
CA LEU A 239 -2.26 14.29 7.86
C LEU A 239 -2.01 15.07 6.56
N PRO A 240 -1.64 16.36 6.56
CA PRO A 240 -1.33 17.09 5.33
C PRO A 240 -0.17 16.47 4.54
N TYR A 241 0.90 16.05 5.23
CA TYR A 241 2.03 15.35 4.62
C TYR A 241 1.63 13.95 4.11
N ALA A 242 0.87 13.20 4.92
CA ALA A 242 0.30 11.92 4.51
C ALA A 242 -0.58 12.06 3.24
N ARG A 243 -1.36 13.14 3.14
CA ARG A 243 -2.22 13.41 1.98
C ARG A 243 -1.38 13.68 0.74
N ALA A 244 -0.30 14.46 0.86
CA ALA A 244 0.62 14.71 -0.25
C ALA A 244 1.28 13.41 -0.74
N LEU A 245 1.76 12.55 0.17
CA LEU A 245 2.30 11.23 -0.17
C LEU A 245 1.26 10.30 -0.81
N TYR A 246 0.00 10.40 -0.39
CA TYR A 246 -1.09 9.60 -0.96
C TYR A 246 -1.35 9.93 -2.43
N ASP A 247 -1.20 11.21 -2.81
CA ASP A 247 -1.34 11.71 -4.18
C ASP A 247 -0.07 11.55 -5.02
N ASP A 248 1.11 11.52 -4.40
CA ASP A 248 2.37 11.39 -5.14
C ASP A 248 2.41 10.07 -5.95
N SER A 249 2.76 10.20 -7.24
CA SER A 249 2.84 9.11 -8.22
C SER A 249 4.17 8.36 -8.14
N ARG A 250 5.17 8.91 -7.45
CA ARG A 250 6.53 8.36 -7.31
C ARG A 250 6.68 7.40 -6.12
N VAL A 251 5.65 7.29 -5.29
CA VAL A 251 5.63 6.45 -4.09
C VAL A 251 4.27 5.78 -3.92
N VAL A 252 4.27 4.56 -3.39
CA VAL A 252 3.05 3.90 -2.91
C VAL A 252 2.93 4.15 -1.42
N TYR A 253 2.17 5.19 -1.06
CA TYR A 253 1.84 5.46 0.33
C TYR A 253 0.62 4.65 0.78
N ARG A 254 0.74 3.99 1.93
CA ARG A 254 -0.35 3.32 2.62
C ARG A 254 -0.62 3.95 3.98
N HIS A 255 -1.86 4.36 4.19
CA HIS A 255 -2.31 4.95 5.44
C HIS A 255 -3.14 3.92 6.21
N ILE A 256 -2.58 3.37 7.28
CA ILE A 256 -3.17 2.29 8.06
C ILE A 256 -3.82 2.91 9.29
N VAL A 257 -5.14 2.75 9.42
CA VAL A 257 -5.92 3.41 10.47
C VAL A 257 -6.55 2.33 11.37
N PRO A 258 -5.85 1.94 12.45
CA PRO A 258 -6.37 1.01 13.43
C PRO A 258 -7.31 1.67 14.44
N ALA A 259 -8.39 0.95 14.76
CA ALA A 259 -9.11 1.10 16.02
C ALA A 259 -8.22 0.69 17.20
N ALA A 260 -8.65 1.02 18.42
CA ALA A 260 -7.92 0.59 19.61
C ALA A 260 -7.74 -0.94 19.64
N PHE A 261 -6.52 -1.40 19.90
CA PHE A 261 -6.20 -2.82 20.08
C PHE A 261 -5.37 -2.99 21.35
N GLN A 262 -5.39 -4.20 21.92
CA GLN A 262 -4.69 -4.51 23.14
C GLN A 262 -3.18 -4.29 22.96
N SER A 263 -2.63 -3.33 23.71
CA SER A 263 -1.21 -2.97 23.66
C SER A 263 -0.77 -2.26 24.94
N ARG A 264 0.52 -1.92 25.05
CA ARG A 264 1.01 -1.05 26.13
C ARG A 264 0.39 0.35 26.10
N MET A 265 -0.11 0.80 24.95
CA MET A 265 -0.71 2.13 24.77
C MET A 265 -2.20 2.18 25.15
N GLY A 266 -2.85 1.04 25.41
CA GLY A 266 -4.27 1.00 25.77
C GLY A 266 -4.87 -0.39 25.74
N ARG A 267 -5.98 -0.56 26.48
CA ARG A 267 -6.77 -1.79 26.49
C ARG A 267 -7.84 -1.75 25.42
N ALA A 268 -8.10 -2.88 24.78
CA ALA A 268 -9.20 -3.05 23.84
C ALA A 268 -9.60 -4.52 23.73
N ILE A 269 -10.71 -4.78 23.04
CA ILE A 269 -11.30 -6.12 22.90
C ILE A 269 -10.49 -6.98 21.93
N VAL A 270 -9.88 -6.37 20.92
CA VAL A 270 -9.14 -7.06 19.86
C VAL A 270 -7.63 -7.06 20.12
N SER A 271 -6.95 -8.12 19.69
CA SER A 271 -5.50 -8.26 19.81
C SER A 271 -4.75 -7.54 18.69
N ALA A 272 -3.45 -7.30 18.90
CA ALA A 272 -2.57 -6.80 17.84
C ALA A 272 -2.46 -7.77 16.65
N ASP A 273 -2.60 -9.08 16.87
CA ASP A 273 -2.60 -10.09 15.81
C ASP A 273 -3.85 -10.05 14.94
N TRP A 274 -5.00 -9.75 15.54
CA TRP A 274 -6.23 -9.48 14.81
C TRP A 274 -6.05 -8.24 13.94
N ALA A 275 -5.57 -7.14 14.53
CA ALA A 275 -5.34 -5.89 13.81
C ALA A 275 -4.38 -6.09 12.63
N ALA A 276 -3.27 -6.81 12.84
CA ALA A 276 -2.30 -7.11 11.78
C ALA A 276 -2.91 -8.04 10.72
N GLY A 277 -3.78 -8.98 11.12
CA GLY A 277 -4.53 -9.83 10.19
C GLY A 277 -5.44 -9.02 9.25
N VAL A 278 -6.23 -8.10 9.81
CA VAL A 278 -7.13 -7.21 9.04
C VAL A 278 -6.32 -6.26 8.15
N MET A 279 -5.24 -5.68 8.66
CA MET A 279 -4.32 -4.85 7.89
C MET A 279 -3.82 -5.59 6.64
N MET A 280 -3.34 -6.82 6.83
CA MET A 280 -2.81 -7.65 5.74
C MET A 280 -3.91 -8.11 4.77
N TRP A 281 -5.13 -8.33 5.26
CA TRP A 281 -6.27 -8.65 4.41
C TRP A 281 -6.55 -7.53 3.38
N TRP A 282 -6.49 -6.27 3.80
CA TRP A 282 -6.63 -5.11 2.91
C TRP A 282 -5.42 -4.92 1.99
N ILE A 283 -4.21 -5.06 2.51
CA ILE A 283 -2.97 -4.85 1.74
C ILE A 283 -2.85 -5.87 0.59
N ARG A 284 -3.15 -7.15 0.83
CA ARG A 284 -3.20 -8.20 -0.21
C ARG A 284 -4.17 -7.89 -1.35
N ARG A 285 -5.15 -7.02 -1.08
CA ARG A 285 -6.17 -6.55 -2.03
C ARG A 285 -5.81 -5.22 -2.68
N GLY A 286 -4.59 -4.76 -2.50
CA GLY A 286 -4.07 -3.53 -3.10
C GLY A 286 -4.48 -2.24 -2.39
N ALA A 287 -5.14 -2.31 -1.22
CA ALA A 287 -5.65 -1.12 -0.55
C ALA A 287 -4.52 -0.18 -0.10
N ARG A 288 -4.64 1.11 -0.47
CA ARG A 288 -3.72 2.18 -0.03
C ARG A 288 -4.20 2.82 1.27
N TYR A 289 -5.48 3.12 1.38
CA TYR A 289 -6.07 3.40 2.68
C TYR A 289 -6.51 2.07 3.31
N VAL A 290 -6.02 1.78 4.52
CA VAL A 290 -6.15 0.47 5.16
C VAL A 290 -6.95 0.63 6.47
N PRO A 291 -8.28 0.49 6.44
CA PRO A 291 -9.11 0.63 7.62
C PRO A 291 -9.04 -0.65 8.47
N VAL A 292 -8.42 -0.56 9.64
CA VAL A 292 -8.25 -1.67 10.59
C VAL A 292 -9.20 -1.44 11.76
N THR A 293 -10.50 -1.56 11.51
CA THR A 293 -11.53 -1.12 12.45
C THR A 293 -12.59 -2.19 12.72
N TYR A 294 -13.08 -2.23 13.95
CA TYR A 294 -14.33 -2.90 14.34
C TYR A 294 -15.43 -1.89 14.73
N THR A 295 -15.10 -0.60 14.83
CA THR A 295 -16.05 0.49 15.17
C THR A 295 -16.68 1.09 13.90
N GLY A 296 -16.05 0.89 12.75
CA GLY A 296 -16.44 1.50 11.47
C GLY A 296 -15.89 2.91 11.26
N MET A 297 -15.30 3.54 12.28
CA MET A 297 -14.85 4.94 12.21
C MET A 297 -13.73 5.15 11.20
N ALA A 298 -12.84 4.18 11.00
CA ALA A 298 -11.81 4.28 9.96
C ALA A 298 -12.39 4.46 8.53
N TYR A 299 -13.60 3.98 8.24
CA TYR A 299 -14.24 4.22 6.94
C TYR A 299 -14.72 5.68 6.79
N LEU A 300 -15.22 6.28 7.86
CA LEU A 300 -15.56 7.71 7.87
C LEU A 300 -14.28 8.57 7.82
N ASN A 301 -13.21 8.11 8.47
CA ASN A 301 -11.91 8.75 8.41
C ASN A 301 -11.34 8.72 6.98
N PHE A 302 -11.62 7.69 6.18
CA PHE A 302 -11.26 7.68 4.76
C PHE A 302 -11.90 8.85 4.00
N LEU A 303 -13.19 9.11 4.20
CA LEU A 303 -13.89 10.21 3.52
C LEU A 303 -13.27 11.56 3.91
N LYS A 304 -13.04 11.77 5.21
CA LYS A 304 -12.33 12.98 5.70
C LYS A 304 -10.94 13.09 5.09
N PHE A 305 -10.15 12.02 5.16
CA PHE A 305 -8.78 11.99 4.66
C PHE A 305 -8.72 12.29 3.17
N TYR A 306 -9.60 11.69 2.38
CA TYR A 306 -9.58 11.82 0.93
C TYR A 306 -10.11 13.18 0.44
N PHE A 307 -11.22 13.65 1.01
CA PHE A 307 -11.94 14.83 0.51
C PHE A 307 -11.63 16.14 1.25
N TRP A 308 -11.24 16.09 2.53
CA TRP A 308 -11.14 17.30 3.37
C TRP A 308 -9.73 17.62 3.86
N VAL A 309 -8.84 16.64 3.98
CA VAL A 309 -7.44 16.93 4.30
C VAL A 309 -6.77 17.57 3.09
N ARG A 310 -6.23 18.77 3.27
CA ARG A 310 -5.48 19.47 2.23
C ARG A 310 -4.03 18.96 2.21
N PRO A 311 -3.51 18.54 1.05
CA PRO A 311 -2.11 18.13 0.94
C PRO A 311 -1.19 19.31 1.16
N GLU A 312 -0.10 19.08 1.90
CA GLU A 312 0.98 20.04 2.06
C GLU A 312 2.18 19.62 1.21
N TYR A 313 2.40 20.34 0.11
CA TYR A 313 3.50 20.08 -0.83
C TYR A 313 4.77 20.88 -0.52
N SER A 314 4.73 21.80 0.44
CA SER A 314 5.76 22.83 0.69
C SER A 314 7.00 22.36 1.47
N TRP A 315 7.13 21.08 1.80
CA TRP A 315 8.31 20.59 2.55
C TRP A 315 9.60 20.47 1.70
N ASP A 316 9.59 20.94 0.45
CA ASP A 316 10.72 20.96 -0.50
C ASP A 316 11.46 22.32 -0.60
N ASN A 317 11.15 23.34 0.21
CA ASN A 317 11.83 24.65 0.13
C ASN A 317 12.51 25.04 1.44
N GLY A 318 13.82 24.75 1.57
CA GLY A 318 14.59 25.25 2.71
C GLY A 318 16.07 24.83 2.86
N THR A 319 16.81 24.61 1.77
CA THR A 319 18.29 24.79 1.56
C THR A 319 18.62 24.05 0.27
N GLY A 320 18.78 24.67 -0.90
CA GLY A 320 19.84 25.64 -1.21
C GLY A 320 20.80 24.98 -2.21
N SER A 321 20.76 25.42 -3.46
CA SER A 321 21.57 24.99 -4.59
C SER A 321 23.07 24.90 -4.30
N GLY A 322 23.75 23.92 -4.88
CA GLY A 322 25.21 23.90 -4.90
C GLY A 322 25.73 22.83 -5.84
N ILE A 323 25.93 23.23 -7.09
CA ILE A 323 27.00 22.69 -7.93
C ILE A 323 28.27 22.69 -7.07
N MET A 324 28.79 21.52 -6.72
CA MET A 324 30.21 21.40 -6.43
C MET A 324 30.83 20.78 -7.68
N GLU A 325 31.24 21.67 -8.58
CA GLU A 325 32.42 21.45 -9.39
C GLU A 325 33.56 21.12 -8.42
N VAL A 326 33.99 19.87 -8.47
CA VAL A 326 35.34 19.51 -8.12
C VAL A 326 36.15 19.84 -9.36
N HIS A 327 37.04 20.82 -9.30
CA HIS A 327 38.43 20.68 -9.75
C HIS A 327 39.26 21.91 -9.37
N SER A 328 40.48 21.61 -8.94
CA SER A 328 41.67 22.46 -8.97
C SER A 328 41.85 23.21 -10.28
#